data_AF-D6GW48-F1
#
_entry.id   AF-D6GW48-F1
#
_cell.length_a   1.000
_cell.length_b   1.000
_cell.length_c   1.000
_cell.angle_alpha   90.00
_cell.angle_beta   90.00
_cell.angle_gamma   90.00
#
_symmetry.space_group_name_H-M   'P 1'
#
loop_
_entity.id
_entity.type
_entity.pdbx_description
1 polymer ?
#
loop_
_entity_poly.entity_id
_entity_poly.type
_entity_poly.pdbx_seq_one_letter_code
_entity_poly.pdbx_strand_id
1 'polypeptide(L)'
;MKKSQQNQGGAMKSKSGCKYKGFIYMVLRIASRVLPRYSSKYSKHTYTQPQLATALALMKRDRKSYRDMPSALNEVRNAIGLKENMPHFTTLHKFLERISIDVLDTILRKTYLLYYVQMKR
;
A
#
# COMPACT_ATOMS: atom_id res chain seq x y z
N MET A 1 43.85 11.26 -11.36
CA MET A 1 42.62 12.01 -11.06
C MET A 1 41.71 11.13 -10.20
N LYS A 2 41.71 11.33 -8.86
CA LYS A 2 40.81 10.65 -7.92
C LYS A 2 39.90 11.71 -7.28
N LYS A 3 38.59 11.62 -7.51
CA LYS A 3 37.52 12.26 -6.72
C LYS A 3 36.51 11.16 -6.43
N SER A 4 36.43 10.67 -5.20
CA SER A 4 35.69 11.23 -4.05
C SER A 4 34.23 10.78 -4.05
N GLN A 5 33.99 9.77 -3.21
CA GLN A 5 32.91 9.67 -2.20
C GLN A 5 31.47 10.00 -2.63
N GLN A 6 30.59 9.00 -2.48
CA GLN A 6 29.51 9.04 -1.49
C GLN A 6 28.95 7.63 -1.29
N ASN A 7 29.53 6.93 -0.30
CA ASN A 7 28.97 5.70 0.26
C ASN A 7 28.24 6.11 1.54
N GLN A 8 26.91 6.07 1.54
CA GLN A 8 26.08 6.26 2.73
C GLN A 8 25.16 5.06 2.89
N GLY A 9 25.74 3.90 3.20
CA GLY A 9 25.03 2.73 3.72
C GLY A 9 24.87 2.82 5.23
N GLY A 10 24.22 3.90 5.71
CA GLY A 10 23.91 4.11 7.13
C GLY A 10 22.76 3.20 7.55
N ALA A 11 23.01 2.39 8.58
CA ALA A 11 22.05 1.50 9.20
C ALA A 11 20.78 2.23 9.66
N MET A 12 19.61 1.77 9.23
CA MET A 12 18.36 2.00 9.96
C MET A 12 17.87 0.67 10.50
N LYS A 13 18.25 0.41 11.76
CA LYS A 13 17.53 -0.50 12.64
C LYS A 13 16.08 0.01 12.74
N SER A 14 15.11 -0.82 12.38
CA SER A 14 13.78 -0.75 12.97
C SER A 14 13.34 -2.16 13.36
N LYS A 15 13.73 -2.57 14.57
CA LYS A 15 13.03 -3.63 15.30
C LYS A 15 11.73 -3.00 15.81
N SER A 16 10.69 -3.04 14.98
CA SER A 16 9.31 -2.78 15.36
C SER A 16 8.46 -3.47 14.31
N GLY A 17 7.81 -4.59 14.66
CA GLY A 17 6.90 -5.25 13.72
C GLY A 17 5.89 -4.23 13.20
N CYS A 18 5.66 -4.20 11.87
CA CYS A 18 4.76 -3.18 11.33
C CYS A 18 3.38 -3.33 11.99
N LYS A 19 2.96 -2.31 12.74
CA LYS A 19 1.68 -2.28 13.49
C LYS A 19 0.46 -2.60 12.61
N TYR A 20 0.62 -2.44 11.30
CA TYR A 20 -0.41 -2.64 10.30
C TYR A 20 -0.40 -4.02 9.63
N LYS A 21 0.52 -4.93 9.97
CA LYS A 21 0.77 -6.17 9.21
C LYS A 21 -0.50 -6.97 8.92
N GLY A 22 -1.34 -7.20 9.94
CA GLY A 22 -2.58 -7.96 9.80
C GLY A 22 -3.61 -7.26 8.90
N PHE A 23 -3.76 -5.95 9.06
CA PHE A 23 -4.66 -5.14 8.23
C PHE A 23 -4.21 -5.13 6.77
N ILE A 24 -2.93 -4.93 6.52
CA ILE A 24 -2.32 -4.96 5.18
C ILE A 24 -2.54 -6.29 4.49
N TYR A 25 -2.25 -7.38 5.20
CA TYR A 25 -2.42 -8.71 4.66
C TYR A 25 -3.90 -8.96 4.30
N MET A 26 -4.83 -8.52 5.15
CA MET A 26 -6.26 -8.63 4.85
C MET A 26 -6.69 -7.80 3.64
N VAL A 27 -6.31 -6.52 3.56
CA VAL A 27 -6.66 -5.68 2.40
C VAL A 27 -6.08 -6.28 1.14
N LEU A 28 -4.79 -6.66 1.15
CA LEU A 28 -4.12 -7.21 -0.02
C LEU A 28 -4.80 -8.51 -0.48
N ARG A 29 -5.17 -9.40 0.46
CA ARG A 29 -5.85 -10.66 0.17
C ARG A 29 -7.25 -10.44 -0.40
N ILE A 30 -8.03 -9.50 0.14
CA ILE A 30 -9.38 -9.18 -0.35
C ILE A 30 -9.29 -8.51 -1.71
N ALA A 31 -8.45 -7.48 -1.84
CA ALA A 31 -8.26 -6.75 -3.08
C ALA A 31 -7.74 -7.65 -4.20
N SER A 32 -6.85 -8.61 -3.92
CA SER A 32 -6.37 -9.57 -4.93
C SER A 32 -7.44 -10.54 -5.45
N ARG A 33 -8.56 -10.69 -4.75
CA ARG A 33 -9.69 -11.51 -5.21
C ARG A 33 -10.72 -10.72 -6.00
N VAL A 34 -10.79 -9.42 -5.78
CA VAL A 34 -11.79 -8.53 -6.38
C VAL A 34 -11.22 -7.75 -7.56
N LEU A 35 -9.94 -7.39 -7.51
CA LEU A 35 -9.27 -6.58 -8.53
C LEU A 35 -8.34 -7.45 -9.38
N PRO A 36 -8.31 -7.23 -10.71
CA PRO A 36 -7.28 -7.82 -11.53
C PRO A 36 -5.91 -7.24 -11.13
N ARG A 37 -4.86 -8.05 -11.28
CA ARG A 37 -3.51 -7.68 -10.87
C ARG A 37 -3.05 -6.33 -11.44
N TYR A 38 -3.42 -6.04 -12.68
CA TYR A 38 -3.15 -4.78 -13.38
C TYR A 38 -4.43 -4.25 -14.04
N SER A 39 -4.50 -2.93 -14.25
CA SER A 39 -5.69 -2.28 -14.81
C SER A 39 -5.93 -2.61 -16.29
N SER A 40 -4.87 -2.98 -17.03
CA SER A 40 -4.93 -3.42 -18.42
C SER A 40 -3.62 -4.10 -18.82
N LYS A 41 -3.62 -4.77 -19.98
CA LYS A 41 -2.42 -5.36 -20.59
C LYS A 41 -1.33 -4.33 -20.98
N TYR A 42 -1.72 -3.05 -21.13
CA TYR A 42 -0.83 -1.94 -21.48
C TYR A 42 -0.31 -1.18 -20.25
N SER A 43 -0.62 -1.67 -19.04
CA SER A 43 -0.11 -1.06 -17.81
C SER A 43 1.40 -1.19 -17.75
N LYS A 44 2.07 -0.18 -17.18
CA LYS A 44 3.52 -0.21 -16.93
C LYS A 44 3.96 -1.30 -15.94
N HIS A 45 3.00 -1.99 -15.31
CA HIS A 45 3.21 -3.06 -14.34
C HIS A 45 4.09 -2.69 -13.13
N THR A 46 4.29 -1.39 -12.89
CA THR A 46 5.04 -0.83 -11.76
C THR A 46 4.39 -1.16 -10.41
N TYR A 47 3.07 -1.06 -10.34
CA TYR A 47 2.28 -1.36 -9.15
C TYR A 47 1.10 -2.26 -9.53
N THR A 48 0.76 -3.20 -8.66
CA THR A 48 -0.47 -3.97 -8.81
C THR A 48 -1.66 -3.19 -8.26
N GLN A 49 -2.86 -3.43 -8.79
CA GLN A 49 -4.06 -2.79 -8.25
C GLN A 49 -4.31 -3.15 -6.78
N PRO A 50 -4.10 -4.39 -6.32
CA PRO A 50 -4.17 -4.72 -4.89
C PRO A 50 -3.16 -3.93 -4.03
N GLN A 51 -1.96 -3.65 -4.53
CA GLN A 51 -0.99 -2.81 -3.81
C GLN A 51 -1.49 -1.36 -3.66
N LEU A 52 -2.03 -0.78 -4.74
CA LEU A 52 -2.58 0.57 -4.71
C LEU A 52 -3.83 0.66 -3.80
N ALA A 53 -4.70 -0.35 -3.83
CA ALA A 53 -5.84 -0.45 -2.92
C ALA A 53 -5.39 -0.53 -1.45
N THR A 54 -4.35 -1.31 -1.15
CA THR A 54 -3.79 -1.43 0.19
C THR A 54 -3.21 -0.10 0.69
N ALA A 55 -2.51 0.62 -0.19
CA ALA A 55 -1.97 1.92 0.13
C ALA A 55 -3.07 2.94 0.49
N LEU A 56 -4.14 2.98 -0.31
CA LEU A 56 -5.29 3.84 -0.06
C LEU A 56 -6.02 3.48 1.24
N ALA A 57 -6.23 2.19 1.52
CA ALA A 57 -6.89 1.73 2.73
C ALA A 57 -6.13 2.13 4.00
N LEU A 58 -4.79 2.08 3.96
CA LEU A 58 -3.95 2.58 5.07
C LEU A 58 -4.11 4.08 5.28
N MET A 59 -4.13 4.87 4.20
CA MET A 59 -4.36 6.32 4.31
C MET A 59 -5.70 6.63 4.96
N LYS A 60 -6.77 5.92 4.55
CA LYS A 60 -8.11 6.08 5.11
C LYS A 60 -8.15 5.69 6.59
N ARG A 61 -7.51 4.58 6.97
CA ARG A 61 -7.45 4.11 8.36
C ARG A 61 -6.80 5.13 9.30
N ASP A 62 -5.63 5.63 8.95
CA ASP A 62 -4.88 6.55 9.81
C ASP A 62 -5.32 8.01 9.65
N ARG A 63 -6.30 8.30 8.78
CA ARG A 63 -6.66 9.67 8.35
C ARG A 63 -5.45 10.48 7.89
N LYS A 64 -4.44 9.79 7.33
CA LYS A 64 -3.18 10.41 6.91
C LYS A 64 -3.36 11.17 5.62
N SER A 65 -2.69 12.32 5.56
CA SER A 65 -2.54 13.06 4.32
C SER A 65 -1.59 12.31 3.38
N TYR A 66 -1.62 12.65 2.10
CA TYR A 66 -0.66 12.11 1.13
C TYR A 66 0.80 12.44 1.53
N ARG A 67 1.05 13.52 2.29
CA ARG A 67 2.40 13.88 2.73
C ARG A 67 3.00 12.87 3.72
N ASP A 68 2.14 12.23 4.52
CA ASP A 68 2.55 11.25 5.54
C ASP A 68 2.56 9.80 5.00
N MET A 69 2.01 9.61 3.80
CA MET A 69 1.86 8.33 3.14
C MET A 69 3.19 7.63 2.85
N PRO A 70 4.27 8.31 2.41
CA PRO A 70 5.56 7.65 2.19
C PRO A 70 6.11 7.00 3.45
N SER A 71 5.99 7.64 4.62
CA SER A 71 6.44 7.05 5.89
C SER A 71 5.62 5.80 6.25
N ALA A 72 4.29 5.92 6.23
CA ALA A 72 3.38 4.83 6.54
C ALA A 72 3.55 3.63 5.60
N LEU A 73 3.78 3.89 4.32
CA LEU A 73 3.97 2.86 3.32
C LEU A 73 5.39 2.31 3.29
N ASN A 74 6.41 3.07 3.72
CA ASN A 74 7.76 2.55 3.81
C ASN A 74 7.87 1.48 4.91
N GLU A 75 7.15 1.67 6.03
CA GLU A 75 7.01 0.64 7.08
C GLU A 75 6.44 -0.68 6.55
N VAL A 76 5.68 -0.61 5.45
CA VAL A 76 4.90 -1.74 4.96
C VAL A 76 5.29 -2.18 3.56
N ARG A 77 6.22 -1.47 2.92
CA ARG A 77 6.72 -1.71 1.55
C ARG A 77 7.07 -3.16 1.33
N ASN A 78 7.82 -3.72 2.29
CA ASN A 78 8.22 -5.12 2.28
C ASN A 78 7.04 -6.08 2.47
N ALA A 79 6.03 -5.69 3.26
CA ALA A 79 4.84 -6.50 3.52
C ALA A 79 3.88 -6.55 2.31
N ILE A 80 3.81 -5.49 1.50
CA ILE A 80 3.00 -5.44 0.27
C ILE A 80 3.78 -5.82 -1.00
N GLY A 81 5.09 -6.12 -0.88
CA GLY A 81 5.92 -6.55 -2.00
C GLY A 81 6.13 -5.49 -3.08
N LEU A 82 6.25 -4.21 -2.67
CA LEU A 82 6.55 -3.12 -3.60
C LEU A 82 7.99 -3.23 -4.09
N LYS A 83 8.17 -3.55 -5.38
CA LYS A 83 9.47 -3.62 -6.04
C LYS A 83 10.08 -2.23 -6.21
N GLU A 84 9.27 -1.29 -6.67
CA GLU A 84 9.67 0.08 -6.99
C GLU A 84 9.49 1.04 -5.81
N ASN A 85 9.93 2.29 -6.03
CA ASN A 85 9.71 3.41 -5.12
C ASN A 85 8.21 3.61 -4.82
N MET A 86 7.91 4.40 -3.80
CA MET A 86 6.54 4.67 -3.35
C MET A 86 5.63 5.18 -4.47
N PRO A 87 4.40 4.66 -4.67
CA PRO A 87 3.48 5.23 -5.64
C PRO A 87 3.23 6.71 -5.35
N HIS A 88 3.44 7.53 -6.39
CA HIS A 88 3.18 8.96 -6.32
C HIS A 88 1.67 9.26 -6.18
N PHE A 89 1.28 10.48 -5.75
CA PHE A 89 -0.13 10.84 -5.51
C PHE A 89 -0.94 10.69 -6.79
N THR A 90 -0.34 11.08 -7.91
CA THR A 90 -0.95 10.94 -9.24
C THR A 90 -1.22 9.49 -9.58
N THR A 91 -0.43 8.55 -9.08
CA THR A 91 -0.65 7.10 -9.27
C THR A 91 -1.87 6.63 -8.49
N LEU A 92 -2.01 7.04 -7.22
CA LEU A 92 -3.20 6.73 -6.44
C LEU A 92 -4.45 7.44 -6.97
N HIS A 93 -4.34 8.70 -7.37
CA HIS A 93 -5.43 9.46 -7.94
C HIS A 93 -5.94 8.80 -9.23
N LYS A 94 -5.04 8.49 -10.16
CA LYS A 94 -5.42 7.77 -11.39
C LYS A 94 -5.97 6.37 -11.13
N PHE A 95 -5.60 5.73 -10.03
CA PHE A 95 -6.22 4.47 -9.61
C PHE A 95 -7.64 4.68 -9.10
N LEU A 96 -7.85 5.70 -8.25
CA LEU A 96 -9.19 6.11 -7.77
C LEU A 96 -10.14 6.48 -8.91
N GLU A 97 -9.64 7.17 -9.94
CA GLU A 97 -10.44 7.52 -11.13
C GLU A 97 -10.90 6.28 -11.93
N ARG A 98 -10.17 5.16 -11.81
CA ARG A 98 -10.44 3.93 -12.60
C ARG A 98 -11.21 2.87 -11.84
N ILE A 99 -11.09 2.82 -10.52
CA ILE A 99 -11.79 1.84 -9.70
C ILE A 99 -13.22 2.31 -9.46
N SER A 100 -14.20 1.43 -9.61
CA SER A 100 -15.58 1.79 -9.25
C SER A 100 -15.69 1.99 -7.74
N ILE A 101 -16.51 2.96 -7.34
CA ILE A 101 -16.70 3.29 -5.93
C ILE A 101 -17.29 2.11 -5.15
N ASP A 102 -18.17 1.32 -5.78
CA ASP A 102 -18.76 0.12 -5.18
C ASP A 102 -17.73 -0.97 -4.88
N VAL A 103 -16.75 -1.14 -5.77
CA VAL A 103 -15.65 -2.09 -5.57
C VAL A 103 -14.75 -1.61 -4.44
N LEU A 104 -14.42 -0.31 -4.41
CA LEU A 104 -13.63 0.25 -3.33
C LEU A 104 -14.35 0.12 -1.97
N ASP A 105 -15.64 0.44 -1.91
CA ASP A 105 -16.46 0.31 -0.70
C ASP A 105 -16.55 -1.16 -0.26
N THR A 106 -16.74 -2.10 -1.19
CA THR A 106 -16.75 -3.54 -0.90
C THR A 106 -15.43 -4.00 -0.27
N ILE A 107 -14.29 -3.57 -0.81
CA ILE A 107 -12.97 -3.90 -0.25
C ILE A 107 -12.85 -3.33 1.16
N LEU A 108 -13.13 -2.05 1.35
CA LEU A 108 -13.01 -1.38 2.64
C LEU A 108 -13.95 -2.01 3.69
N ARG A 109 -15.24 -2.17 3.39
CA ARG A 109 -16.22 -2.78 4.30
C ARG A 109 -15.83 -4.19 4.71
N LYS A 110 -15.46 -5.06 3.75
CA LYS A 110 -15.03 -6.43 4.06
C LYS A 110 -13.77 -6.44 4.92
N THR A 111 -12.79 -5.58 4.62
CA THR A 111 -11.59 -5.44 5.45
C THR A 111 -11.95 -5.00 6.86
N TYR A 112 -12.73 -3.93 7.03
CA TYR A 112 -13.10 -3.41 8.34
C TYR A 112 -13.93 -4.42 9.13
N LEU A 113 -14.94 -5.04 8.52
CA LEU A 113 -15.75 -6.06 9.18
C LEU A 113 -14.88 -7.20 9.72
N LEU A 114 -14.01 -7.77 8.88
CA LEU A 114 -13.16 -8.89 9.29
C LEU A 114 -12.11 -8.47 10.32
N TYR A 115 -11.53 -7.27 10.20
CA TYR A 115 -10.54 -6.75 11.14
C TYR A 115 -11.16 -6.42 12.51
N TYR A 116 -12.31 -5.75 12.55
CA TYR A 116 -13.02 -5.40 13.79
C TYR A 116 -13.57 -6.63 14.51
N VAL A 117 -14.07 -7.64 13.77
CA VAL A 117 -14.51 -8.92 14.36
C VAL A 117 -13.34 -9.69 14.99
N GLN A 118 -12.13 -9.57 14.44
CA GLN A 118 -10.93 -10.20 15.01
C GLN A 118 -10.35 -9.44 16.22
N MET A 119 -10.58 -8.13 16.34
CA MET A 119 -10.08 -7.31 17.45
C MET A 119 -10.99 -7.33 18.70
N LYS A 120 -12.24 -7.81 18.58
CA LYS A 120 -13.19 -7.93 19.69
C LYS A 120 -13.23 -9.33 20.34
N ARG A 121 -12.29 -10.21 20.00
CA ARG A 121 -12.11 -11.51 20.68
C ARG A 121 -10.94 -11.46 21.64
#